data_AF-A0A3D1U058-F1
#
_entry.id   AF-A0A3D1U058-F1
#
_cell.length_a   1.000
_cell.length_b   1.000
_cell.length_c   1.000
_cell.angle_alpha   90.00
_cell.angle_beta   90.00
_cell.angle_gamma   90.00
#
_symmetry.space_group_name_H-M   'P 1'
#
loop_
_entity.id
_entity.type
_entity.pdbx_description
1 polymer ?
#
loop_
_entity_poly.entity_id
_entity_poly.type
_entity_poly.pdbx_seq_one_letter_code
_entity_poly.pdbx_strand_id
1 'polypeptide(L)'
;RARAQSVLATTGAAAVMVGRGAQGNPWALREIVDGNAEEPSREEVAAELILFIRETVRELGEHRAGGFLKKFYGWYLGRGRFPKPFKQEIVQLETTDEVVIRLFAAAPGAAEIVERLEAELPDTADEILLDSMPISIYGGG
;
A
#
# COMPACT_ATOMS: atom_id res chain seq x y z
N ARG A 1 2.94 22.06 8.29
CA ARG A 1 3.75 21.44 7.21
C ARG A 1 4.87 20.51 7.70
N ALA A 2 5.21 20.43 9.01
CA ALA A 2 6.33 19.61 9.49
C ALA A 2 5.98 18.23 10.11
N ARG A 3 4.71 17.95 10.47
CA ARG A 3 4.35 16.68 11.14
C ARG A 3 4.18 15.48 10.20
N ALA A 4 3.80 15.70 8.94
CA ALA A 4 3.63 14.61 7.97
C ALA A 4 4.98 14.00 7.54
N GLN A 5 6.03 14.82 7.40
CA GLN A 5 7.36 14.36 7.00
C GLN A 5 8.06 13.51 8.06
N SER A 6 7.77 13.74 9.35
CA SER A 6 8.38 12.99 10.46
C SER A 6 7.80 11.59 10.62
N VAL A 7 6.50 11.41 10.39
CA VAL A 7 5.86 10.08 10.41
C VAL A 7 6.33 9.25 9.19
N LEU A 8 6.51 9.90 8.04
CA LEU A 8 7.05 9.29 6.82
C LEU A 8 8.53 8.91 6.96
N ALA A 9 9.37 9.67 7.65
CA ALA A 9 10.78 9.28 7.79
C ALA A 9 11.01 8.03 8.68
N THR A 10 10.01 7.60 9.45
CA THR A 10 10.18 6.59 10.52
C THR A 10 9.66 5.20 10.13
N THR A 11 9.02 5.06 8.96
CA THR A 11 8.43 3.81 8.46
C THR A 11 8.87 3.60 7.01
N GLY A 12 10.08 3.09 6.78
CA GLY A 12 10.73 3.07 5.46
C GLY A 12 9.84 2.56 4.32
N ALA A 13 9.16 1.44 4.52
CA ALA A 13 8.22 0.88 3.55
C ALA A 13 6.92 1.70 3.40
N ALA A 14 6.27 2.04 4.52
CA ALA A 14 5.00 2.78 4.50
C ALA A 14 5.16 4.21 3.96
N ALA A 15 6.34 4.82 4.05
CA ALA A 15 6.58 6.17 3.57
C ALA A 15 6.90 6.26 2.08
N VAL A 16 7.61 5.26 1.54
CA VAL A 16 7.82 5.14 0.10
C VAL A 16 6.50 4.79 -0.60
N MET A 17 5.58 4.06 0.06
CA MET A 17 4.25 3.75 -0.51
C MET A 17 3.19 4.84 -0.26
N VAL A 18 3.15 5.50 0.91
CA VAL A 18 2.29 6.68 1.13
C VAL A 18 2.74 7.86 0.27
N GLY A 19 4.05 8.00 -0.01
CA GLY A 19 4.57 8.97 -0.97
C GLY A 19 4.00 8.80 -2.38
N ARG A 20 3.77 7.55 -2.81
CA ARG A 20 3.08 7.23 -4.07
C ARG A 20 1.57 7.50 -3.97
N GLY A 21 0.92 7.09 -2.88
CA GLY A 21 -0.52 7.24 -2.66
C GLY A 21 -1.03 8.65 -2.27
N ALA A 22 -0.16 9.64 -2.06
CA ALA A 22 -0.49 10.91 -1.39
C ALA A 22 -1.58 11.78 -2.06
N GLN A 23 -2.03 11.47 -3.28
CA GLN A 23 -3.18 12.12 -3.93
C GLN A 23 -4.24 11.14 -4.49
N GLY A 24 -4.22 9.86 -4.10
CA GLY A 24 -5.13 8.86 -4.65
C GLY A 24 -4.82 8.47 -6.11
N ASN A 25 -3.58 8.71 -6.54
CA ASN A 25 -3.03 8.29 -7.82
C ASN A 25 -1.56 7.84 -7.63
N PRO A 26 -1.31 6.58 -7.22
CA PRO A 26 0.04 6.02 -7.08
C PRO A 26 0.95 6.24 -8.30
N TRP A 27 0.34 6.36 -9.47
CA TRP A 27 0.95 6.46 -10.79
C TRP A 27 1.34 7.90 -11.17
N ALA A 28 0.79 8.91 -10.48
CA ALA A 28 1.13 10.31 -10.73
C ALA A 28 2.62 10.59 -10.52
N LEU A 29 3.31 9.79 -9.71
CA LEU A 29 4.74 9.93 -9.52
C LEU A 29 5.54 9.47 -10.75
N ARG A 30 5.09 8.42 -11.47
CA ARG A 30 5.71 7.98 -12.74
C ARG A 30 5.58 9.06 -13.82
N GLU A 31 4.45 9.77 -13.87
CA GLU A 31 4.27 10.90 -14.76
C GLU A 31 5.29 12.02 -14.49
N ILE A 32 5.54 12.32 -13.21
CA ILE A 32 6.47 13.37 -12.79
C ILE A 32 7.95 12.97 -13.03
N VAL A 33 8.31 11.70 -12.82
CA VAL A 33 9.70 11.23 -12.88
C VAL A 33 10.11 10.79 -14.29
N ASP A 34 9.27 10.01 -14.95
CA ASP A 34 9.62 9.34 -16.23
C ASP A 34 9.01 10.07 -17.44
N GLY A 35 8.18 11.09 -17.23
CA GLY A 35 7.44 11.79 -18.28
C GLY A 35 6.41 10.91 -18.98
N ASN A 36 6.13 9.72 -18.42
CA ASN A 36 5.28 8.72 -19.03
C ASN A 36 3.87 8.80 -18.41
N ALA A 37 2.91 9.25 -19.21
CA ALA A 37 1.52 9.46 -18.79
C ALA A 37 0.64 8.21 -18.96
N GLU A 38 1.24 7.05 -19.25
CA GLU A 38 0.49 5.82 -19.44
C GLU A 38 -0.23 5.42 -18.14
N GLU A 39 -1.54 5.31 -18.29
CA GLU A 39 -2.41 4.82 -17.24
C GLU A 39 -2.06 3.36 -16.93
N PRO A 40 -1.80 2.98 -15.67
CA PRO A 40 -1.42 1.61 -15.33
C PRO A 40 -2.50 0.61 -15.73
N SER A 41 -2.05 -0.57 -16.09
CA SER A 41 -2.89 -1.74 -16.30
C SER A 41 -3.60 -2.16 -15.01
N ARG A 42 -4.65 -2.97 -15.17
CA ARG A 42 -5.37 -3.55 -14.03
C ARG A 42 -4.44 -4.45 -13.19
N GLU A 43 -3.51 -5.12 -13.85
CA GLU A 43 -2.52 -6.02 -13.29
C GLU A 43 -1.50 -5.25 -12.43
N GLU A 44 -0.98 -4.11 -12.91
CA GLU A 44 -0.13 -3.22 -12.10
C GLU A 44 -0.86 -2.66 -10.89
N VAL A 45 -2.13 -2.26 -11.06
CA VAL A 45 -2.95 -1.77 -9.94
C VAL A 45 -3.16 -2.84 -8.87
N ALA A 46 -3.47 -4.06 -9.26
CA ALA A 46 -3.64 -5.17 -8.34
C ALA A 46 -2.31 -5.51 -7.64
N ALA A 47 -1.20 -5.57 -8.39
CA ALA A 47 0.10 -5.93 -7.85
C ALA A 47 0.58 -4.95 -6.77
N GLU A 48 0.50 -3.64 -7.05
CA GLU A 48 0.86 -2.61 -6.08
C GLU A 48 -0.04 -2.65 -4.84
N LEU A 49 -1.34 -2.90 -5.01
CA LEU A 49 -2.25 -3.01 -3.87
C LEU A 49 -1.92 -4.25 -3.02
N ILE A 50 -1.58 -5.38 -3.64
CA ILE A 50 -1.18 -6.61 -2.94
C ILE A 50 0.10 -6.37 -2.14
N LEU A 51 1.10 -5.75 -2.74
CA LEU A 51 2.34 -5.38 -2.05
C LEU A 51 2.05 -4.47 -0.85
N PHE A 52 1.24 -3.44 -1.06
CA PHE A 52 0.85 -2.52 0.01
C PHE A 52 0.12 -3.22 1.16
N ILE A 53 -0.76 -4.17 0.86
CA ILE A 53 -1.44 -4.99 1.88
C ILE A 53 -0.41 -5.80 2.68
N ARG A 54 0.49 -6.53 2.01
CA ARG A 54 1.50 -7.39 2.64
C ARG A 54 2.41 -6.59 3.57
N GLU A 55 2.93 -5.47 3.09
CA GLU A 55 3.80 -4.60 3.87
C GLU A 55 3.05 -3.96 5.05
N THR A 56 1.80 -3.53 4.85
CA THR A 56 1.00 -2.97 5.96
C THR A 56 0.71 -4.02 7.03
N VAL A 57 0.42 -5.25 6.63
CA VAL A 57 0.24 -6.39 7.53
C VAL A 57 1.54 -6.67 8.29
N ARG A 58 2.69 -6.68 7.61
CA ARG A 58 4.01 -6.87 8.22
C ARG A 58 4.29 -5.83 9.31
N GLU A 59 4.01 -4.57 9.04
CA GLU A 59 4.29 -3.45 9.95
C GLU A 59 3.28 -3.31 11.11
N LEU A 60 1.98 -3.47 10.83
CA LEU A 60 0.92 -3.17 11.81
C LEU A 60 0.33 -4.41 12.49
N GLY A 61 0.55 -5.59 11.90
CA GLY A 61 -0.15 -6.83 12.21
C GLY A 61 -1.56 -6.88 11.62
N GLU A 62 -2.04 -8.10 11.37
CA GLU A 62 -3.30 -8.41 10.67
C GLU A 62 -4.51 -7.59 11.16
N HIS A 63 -4.71 -7.55 12.48
CA HIS A 63 -5.88 -6.92 13.09
C HIS A 63 -5.91 -5.40 12.89
N ARG A 64 -4.75 -4.73 12.94
CA ARG A 64 -4.68 -3.26 12.74
C ARG A 64 -4.68 -2.91 11.26
N ALA A 65 -4.07 -3.75 10.43
CA ALA A 65 -3.99 -3.55 8.98
C ALA A 65 -5.37 -3.55 8.31
N GLY A 66 -6.25 -4.50 8.63
CA GLY A 66 -7.53 -4.66 7.92
C GLY A 66 -8.40 -3.39 7.92
N GLY A 67 -8.62 -2.79 9.10
CA GLY A 67 -9.40 -1.54 9.21
C GLY A 67 -8.73 -0.32 8.57
N PHE A 68 -7.40 -0.27 8.62
CA PHE A 68 -6.61 0.80 7.99
C PHE A 68 -6.70 0.72 6.45
N LEU A 69 -6.52 -0.48 5.88
CA LEU A 69 -6.44 -0.73 4.44
C LEU A 69 -7.75 -0.46 3.69
N LYS A 70 -8.92 -0.64 4.33
CA LYS A 70 -10.24 -0.41 3.72
C LYS A 70 -10.40 0.99 3.10
N LYS A 71 -9.70 1.99 3.63
CA LYS A 71 -9.71 3.37 3.12
C LYS A 71 -8.99 3.52 1.77
N PHE A 72 -8.02 2.64 1.51
CA PHE A 72 -7.13 2.72 0.34
C PHE A 72 -7.66 1.90 -0.85
N TYR A 73 -8.47 0.86 -0.61
CA TYR A 73 -9.05 0.04 -1.69
C TYR A 73 -9.80 0.88 -2.72
N GLY A 74 -10.57 1.86 -2.27
CA GLY A 74 -11.31 2.76 -3.16
C GLY A 74 -10.41 3.63 -4.05
N TRP A 75 -9.21 3.98 -3.57
CA TRP A 75 -8.25 4.79 -4.32
C TRP A 75 -7.55 3.96 -5.39
N TYR A 76 -7.07 2.76 -5.03
CA TYR A 76 -6.40 1.86 -5.98
C TYR A 76 -7.36 1.34 -7.05
N LEU A 77 -8.51 0.81 -6.64
CA LEU A 77 -9.44 0.15 -7.56
C LEU A 77 -10.32 1.13 -8.36
N GLY A 78 -10.07 2.43 -8.23
CA GLY A 78 -10.80 3.51 -8.89
C GLY A 78 -10.58 3.60 -10.41
N ARG A 79 -11.07 4.69 -11.01
CA ARG A 79 -10.78 5.09 -12.41
C ARG A 79 -11.08 4.04 -13.49
N GLY A 80 -12.20 3.33 -13.36
CA GLY A 80 -12.74 2.46 -14.41
C GLY A 80 -12.02 1.12 -14.65
N ARG A 81 -10.90 0.85 -13.97
CA ARG A 81 -10.11 -0.39 -14.15
C ARG A 81 -10.78 -1.61 -13.54
N PHE A 82 -11.49 -1.39 -12.44
CA PHE A 82 -12.29 -2.40 -11.78
C PHE A 82 -13.76 -1.99 -11.74
N PRO A 83 -14.68 -2.93 -12.02
CA PRO A 83 -16.10 -2.64 -12.01
C PRO A 83 -16.55 -2.29 -10.58
N LYS A 84 -17.58 -1.43 -10.46
CA LYS A 84 -18.10 -0.99 -9.17
C LYS A 84 -18.47 -2.16 -8.22
N PRO A 85 -19.12 -3.25 -8.69
CA PRO A 85 -19.40 -4.41 -7.85
C PRO A 85 -18.15 -5.07 -7.25
N PHE A 86 -17.04 -5.14 -8.00
CA PHE A 86 -15.79 -5.70 -7.49
C PHE A 86 -15.23 -4.88 -6.32
N LYS A 87 -15.29 -3.55 -6.41
CA LYS A 87 -14.87 -2.69 -5.29
C LYS A 87 -15.73 -2.90 -4.05
N GLN A 88 -17.04 -3.04 -4.24
CA GLN A 88 -17.98 -3.29 -3.16
C GLN A 88 -17.72 -4.64 -2.50
N GLU A 89 -17.40 -5.67 -3.29
CA GLU A 89 -16.98 -6.98 -2.80
C GLU A 89 -15.70 -6.86 -1.95
N ILE A 90 -14.65 -6.25 -2.47
CA ILE A 90 -13.34 -6.15 -1.80
C ILE A 90 -13.43 -5.47 -0.42
N VAL A 91 -14.24 -4.43 -0.26
CA VAL A 91 -14.36 -3.73 1.04
C VAL A 91 -15.13 -4.53 2.10
N GLN A 92 -15.90 -5.55 1.69
CA GLN A 92 -16.69 -6.41 2.57
C GLN A 92 -15.93 -7.66 3.02
N LEU A 93 -14.80 -8.00 2.39
CA LEU A 93 -13.96 -9.12 2.82
C LEU A 93 -13.46 -8.90 4.26
N GLU A 94 -13.37 -9.99 5.01
CA GLU A 94 -13.09 -9.98 6.45
C GLU A 94 -11.59 -9.90 6.71
N THR A 95 -10.81 -10.57 5.86
CA THR A 95 -9.36 -10.68 6.01
C THR A 95 -8.59 -10.05 4.85
N THR A 96 -7.36 -9.66 5.12
CA THR A 96 -6.43 -9.16 4.11
C THR A 96 -6.00 -10.24 3.12
N ASP A 97 -5.91 -11.49 3.58
CA ASP A 97 -5.65 -12.65 2.71
C ASP A 97 -6.75 -12.88 1.68
N GLU A 98 -8.03 -12.81 2.09
CA GLU A 98 -9.16 -12.89 1.14
C GLU A 98 -9.08 -11.79 0.07
N VAL A 99 -8.69 -10.58 0.47
CA VAL A 99 -8.51 -9.46 -0.47
C VAL A 99 -7.40 -9.79 -1.47
N VAL A 100 -6.26 -10.28 -1.01
CA VAL A 100 -5.12 -10.66 -1.87
C VAL A 100 -5.51 -11.77 -2.85
N ILE A 101 -6.15 -12.83 -2.37
CA ILE A 101 -6.65 -13.94 -3.21
C ILE A 101 -7.60 -13.39 -4.28
N ARG A 102 -8.52 -12.52 -3.88
CA ARG A 102 -9.53 -11.98 -4.79
C ARG A 102 -8.94 -11.03 -5.84
N LEU A 103 -7.89 -10.29 -5.50
CA LEU A 103 -7.14 -9.44 -6.42
C LEU A 103 -6.38 -10.28 -7.45
N PHE A 104 -5.70 -11.35 -7.04
CA PHE A 104 -5.05 -12.27 -7.99
C PHE A 104 -6.07 -12.94 -8.92
N ALA A 105 -7.24 -13.34 -8.41
CA ALA A 105 -8.30 -13.90 -9.26
C ALA A 105 -8.82 -12.88 -10.29
N ALA A 106 -8.88 -11.59 -9.94
CA ALA A 106 -9.35 -10.53 -10.83
C ALA A 106 -8.29 -10.06 -11.85
N ALA A 107 -7.01 -10.22 -11.50
CA ALA A 107 -5.88 -9.82 -12.33
C ALA A 107 -4.72 -10.84 -12.19
N PRO A 108 -4.80 -12.00 -12.86
CA PRO A 108 -3.81 -13.08 -12.69
C PRO A 108 -2.38 -12.68 -13.04
N GLY A 109 -2.20 -11.78 -14.01
CA GLY A 109 -0.89 -11.24 -14.40
C GLY A 109 -0.22 -10.39 -13.31
N ALA A 110 -0.95 -10.02 -12.25
CA ALA A 110 -0.36 -9.32 -11.11
C ALA A 110 0.70 -10.17 -10.37
N ALA A 111 0.63 -11.51 -10.45
CA ALA A 111 1.57 -12.39 -9.75
C ALA A 111 3.04 -12.13 -10.14
N GLU A 112 3.31 -12.04 -11.44
CA GLU A 112 4.65 -11.76 -11.97
C GLU A 112 5.12 -10.35 -11.58
N ILE A 113 4.21 -9.37 -11.55
CA ILE A 113 4.53 -8.00 -11.18
C ILE A 113 4.83 -7.91 -9.68
N VAL A 114 4.05 -8.59 -8.83
CA VAL A 114 4.29 -8.64 -7.38
C VAL A 114 5.67 -9.23 -7.10
N GLU A 115 6.02 -10.36 -7.73
CA GLU A 115 7.32 -11.00 -7.54
C GLU A 115 8.47 -10.06 -7.91
N ARG A 116 8.36 -9.34 -9.04
CA ARG A 116 9.35 -8.33 -9.42
C ARG A 116 9.46 -7.20 -8.40
N LEU A 117 8.32 -6.67 -7.94
CA LEU A 117 8.32 -5.58 -6.96
C LEU A 117 8.89 -6.01 -5.62
N GLU A 118 8.62 -7.23 -5.17
CA GLU A 118 9.18 -7.81 -3.94
C GLU A 118 10.69 -8.01 -4.04
N ALA A 119 11.21 -8.40 -5.20
CA ALA A 119 12.65 -8.51 -5.44
C ALA A 119 13.39 -7.15 -5.47
N GLU A 120 12.66 -6.06 -5.74
CA GLU A 120 13.19 -4.69 -5.73
C GLU A 120 13.13 -4.02 -4.36
N LEU A 121 12.44 -4.64 -3.38
CA LEU A 121 12.39 -4.11 -2.01
C LEU A 121 13.80 -4.21 -1.37
N PRO A 122 14.31 -3.11 -0.77
CA PRO A 122 15.57 -3.16 -0.05
C PRO A 122 15.48 -4.14 1.14
N ASP A 123 16.56 -4.89 1.35
CA ASP A 123 16.68 -5.84 2.45
C ASP A 123 16.59 -5.08 3.78
N THR A 124 15.55 -5.34 4.58
CA THR A 124 15.23 -4.59 5.81
C THR A 124 16.19 -4.87 6.97
N ALA A 125 17.30 -5.58 6.73
CA ALA A 125 18.40 -5.71 7.69
C ALA A 125 19.02 -4.35 8.08
N ASP A 126 18.82 -3.30 7.28
CA ASP A 126 19.18 -1.91 7.58
C ASP A 126 18.03 -1.09 8.24
N GLU A 127 16.86 -1.69 8.49
CA GLU A 127 15.82 -1.06 9.33
C GLU A 127 16.25 -1.14 10.79
N ILE A 128 16.69 0.00 11.33
CA ILE A 128 16.99 0.18 12.75
C ILE A 128 15.78 -0.27 13.58
N LEU A 129 15.90 -1.44 14.21
CA LEU A 129 14.97 -1.94 15.22
C LEU A 129 14.73 -0.86 16.27
N LEU A 130 13.48 -0.39 16.36
CA LEU A 130 13.00 0.63 17.31
C LEU A 130 12.91 0.11 18.75
N ASP A 131 13.97 -0.52 19.27
CA ASP A 131 14.02 -0.99 20.66
C ASP A 131 14.58 0.07 21.64
N SER A 132 14.91 1.27 21.17
CA SER A 132 15.59 2.28 22.00
C SER A 132 14.99 3.69 21.98
N MET A 133 13.69 3.86 21.73
CA MET A 133 13.04 5.17 21.92
C MET A 133 12.01 5.16 23.05
N PRO A 134 12.12 6.07 24.03
CA PRO A 134 11.16 6.19 25.11
C PRO A 134 9.92 6.85 24.54
N ILE A 135 8.92 6.06 24.14
CA ILE A 135 7.60 6.61 23.85
C ILE A 135 7.01 7.04 25.19
N SER A 136 7.18 8.32 25.52
CA SER A 136 6.46 8.97 26.61
C SER A 136 4.97 8.99 26.24
N ILE A 137 4.24 7.99 26.73
CA ILE A 137 2.79 8.01 26.78
C ILE A 137 2.40 8.74 28.07
N TYR A 138 2.58 10.07 28.19
CA TYR A 138 1.85 10.92 29.15
C TYR A 138 2.04 12.43 28.90
N GLY A 139 0.92 13.16 28.95
CA GLY A 139 0.80 14.60 29.25
C GLY A 139 0.56 15.49 28.03
N GLY A 140 -0.50 16.28 27.92
CA GLY A 140 -1.58 16.67 28.82
C GLY A 140 -2.24 17.93 28.22
N GLY A 141 -3.54 18.09 28.46
CA GLY A 141 -4.36 19.24 28.05
C GLY A 141 -5.81 18.97 28.39
#